data_AF-A0A843IHT4-F1
#
_entry.id   AF-A0A843IHT4-F1
#
_cell.length_a   1.000
_cell.length_b   1.000
_cell.length_c   1.000
_cell.angle_alpha   90.00
_cell.angle_beta   90.00
_cell.angle_gamma   90.00
#
_symmetry.space_group_name_H-M   'P 1'
#
loop_
_entity.id
_entity.type
_entity.pdbx_description
1 polymer ?
#
loop_
_entity_poly.entity_id
_entity_poly.type
_entity_poly.pdbx_seq_one_letter_code
_entity_poly.pdbx_strand_id
1 'polypeptide(L)'
;HYYSNTVCDIMKRKEIALFMTVGTGNNFNTNEEGFKIQARKLYSTINKIYPNYVVFFASDESEKTIKHIEELFKLDNDEFIPDEDYKIFQITAIDDFNSCFETIESAVWELDYEENSKKYEIIMDYTLGTKTMSAAMASCGMFYSKALISIGGDRSTGEVSAGTEIINYQNLYKIYDKFSLMRIRNNFNSNRFMQCIDILNYIVDLNIHKDSLLNLCKAYYSWDNMEFEKAYDHLTKVNTNQIEFVEIKKDIKKNLNALGNIVKSKSINLKNCYILASLINNSIRKAEEYKYDDAIARLYRSFELIAQIELTKY
;
A
#
# COMPACT_ATOMS: atom_id res chain seq x y z
N HIS A 1 -21.64 -3.41 39.76
CA HIS A 1 -22.44 -4.33 38.90
C HIS A 1 -22.68 -3.60 37.60
N TYR A 2 -22.07 -3.87 36.45
CA TYR A 2 -21.58 -5.13 35.89
C TYR A 2 -20.18 -4.92 35.27
N TYR A 3 -19.17 -5.54 35.87
CA TYR A 3 -18.00 -6.00 35.14
C TYR A 3 -18.20 -7.51 35.01
N SER A 4 -18.43 -7.99 33.78
CA SER A 4 -18.42 -9.43 33.51
C SER A 4 -17.98 -9.65 32.07
N ASN A 5 -16.82 -10.30 31.95
CA ASN A 5 -16.44 -11.30 30.94
C ASN A 5 -16.72 -10.91 29.49
N THR A 6 -15.72 -10.50 28.70
CA THR A 6 -14.77 -11.44 28.09
C THR A 6 -13.46 -10.73 27.73
N VAL A 7 -12.44 -10.91 28.56
CA VAL A 7 -11.04 -10.66 28.17
C VAL A 7 -10.36 -12.01 28.16
N CYS A 8 -10.58 -12.75 27.06
CA CYS A 8 -9.77 -13.90 26.69
C CYS A 8 -10.06 -14.29 25.23
N ASP A 9 -10.10 -13.32 24.32
CA ASP A 9 -9.75 -13.63 22.93
C ASP A 9 -8.24 -13.87 22.93
N ILE A 10 -7.87 -15.12 23.19
CA ILE A 10 -6.56 -15.65 22.84
C ILE A 10 -6.38 -15.28 21.38
N MET A 11 -5.43 -14.39 21.08
CA MET A 11 -4.97 -14.14 19.71
C MET A 11 -4.50 -15.48 19.14
N LYS A 12 -5.42 -16.26 18.55
CA LYS A 12 -5.07 -17.42 17.75
C LYS A 12 -4.15 -16.88 16.67
N ARG A 13 -2.98 -17.53 16.50
CA ARG A 13 -2.13 -17.24 15.35
C ARG A 13 -3.01 -17.34 14.10
N LYS A 14 -2.95 -16.33 13.23
CA LYS A 14 -3.63 -16.44 11.94
C LYS A 14 -3.09 -17.68 11.25
N GLU A 15 -3.99 -18.51 10.79
CA GLU A 15 -3.63 -19.69 10.01
C GLU A 15 -3.16 -19.23 8.63
N ILE A 16 -2.20 -19.93 8.04
CA ILE A 16 -1.59 -19.55 6.76
C ILE A 16 -2.27 -20.30 5.63
N ALA A 17 -2.69 -19.59 4.59
CA ALA A 17 -3.04 -20.18 3.30
C ALA A 17 -1.96 -19.86 2.27
N LEU A 18 -1.41 -20.89 1.62
CA LEU A 18 -0.39 -20.76 0.58
C LEU A 18 -1.03 -20.89 -0.80
N PHE A 19 -1.02 -19.79 -1.55
CA PHE A 19 -1.54 -19.72 -2.92
C PHE A 19 -0.39 -19.99 -3.88
N MET A 20 -0.54 -20.96 -4.80
CA MET A 20 0.55 -21.39 -5.69
C MET A 20 0.05 -21.55 -7.13
N THR A 21 0.72 -20.91 -8.08
CA THR A 21 0.50 -21.19 -9.52
C THR A 21 1.22 -22.48 -9.93
N VAL A 22 0.54 -23.34 -10.70
CA VAL A 22 1.04 -24.67 -11.07
C VAL A 22 1.36 -24.73 -12.56
N GLY A 23 2.60 -25.12 -12.87
CA GLY A 23 3.07 -25.33 -14.25
C GLY A 23 3.34 -26.79 -14.59
N THR A 24 3.68 -27.04 -15.86
CA THR A 24 3.93 -28.39 -16.41
C THR A 24 5.42 -28.75 -16.51
N GLY A 25 6.32 -27.73 -16.56
CA GLY A 25 7.76 -27.92 -16.67
C GLY A 25 8.25 -28.01 -18.13
N ASN A 26 9.38 -27.36 -18.45
CA ASN A 26 9.92 -27.31 -19.80
C ASN A 26 10.75 -28.58 -20.11
N ASN A 27 10.12 -29.70 -20.45
CA ASN A 27 10.84 -30.80 -21.08
C ASN A 27 9.99 -31.52 -22.13
N PHE A 28 10.31 -31.26 -23.40
CA PHE A 28 9.58 -31.76 -24.58
C PHE A 28 9.69 -33.28 -24.81
N ASN A 29 10.55 -34.00 -24.06
CA ASN A 29 10.87 -35.40 -24.36
C ASN A 29 10.33 -36.46 -23.41
N THR A 30 9.65 -36.10 -22.32
CA THR A 30 8.63 -36.94 -21.65
C THR A 30 7.85 -36.01 -20.71
N ASN A 31 6.57 -35.72 -20.99
CA ASN A 31 5.77 -34.81 -20.15
C ASN A 31 5.79 -35.20 -18.66
N GLU A 32 5.96 -36.50 -18.35
CA GLU A 32 6.01 -37.06 -17.00
C GLU A 32 7.12 -36.49 -16.10
N GLU A 33 8.33 -36.34 -16.62
CA GLU A 33 9.47 -35.89 -15.80
C GLU A 33 9.34 -34.41 -15.44
N GLY A 34 8.80 -33.60 -16.35
CA GLY A 34 8.49 -32.19 -16.12
C GLY A 34 7.54 -31.99 -14.95
N PHE A 35 6.42 -32.73 -14.92
CA PHE A 35 5.46 -32.67 -13.82
C PHE A 35 6.10 -33.05 -12.48
N LYS A 36 6.91 -34.12 -12.44
CA LYS A 36 7.61 -34.56 -11.21
C LYS A 36 8.61 -33.54 -10.70
N ILE A 37 9.35 -32.87 -11.59
CA ILE A 37 10.29 -31.81 -11.20
C ILE A 37 9.54 -30.63 -10.59
N GLN A 38 8.43 -30.19 -11.19
CA GLN A 38 7.63 -29.09 -10.66
C GLN A 38 6.97 -29.47 -9.32
N ALA A 39 6.47 -30.69 -9.20
CA ALA A 39 5.88 -31.20 -7.97
C ALA A 39 6.88 -31.14 -6.81
N ARG A 40 8.14 -31.56 -7.01
CA ARG A 40 9.19 -31.47 -5.98
C ARG A 40 9.47 -30.03 -5.54
N LYS A 41 9.47 -29.07 -6.47
CA LYS A 41 9.68 -27.64 -6.16
C LYS A 41 8.52 -27.08 -5.32
N LEU A 42 7.28 -27.37 -5.70
CA LEU A 42 6.09 -26.96 -4.95
C LEU A 42 6.06 -27.63 -3.56
N TYR A 43 6.30 -28.94 -3.50
CA TYR A 43 6.39 -29.72 -2.27
C TYR A 43 7.44 -29.18 -1.29
N SER A 44 8.65 -28.87 -1.77
CA SER A 44 9.71 -28.23 -0.97
C SER A 44 9.24 -26.91 -0.35
N THR A 45 8.44 -26.13 -1.09
CA THR A 45 7.90 -24.85 -0.60
C THR A 45 6.81 -25.05 0.43
N ILE A 46 5.90 -25.99 0.20
CA ILE A 46 4.86 -26.36 1.18
C ILE A 46 5.51 -26.79 2.50
N ASN A 47 6.54 -27.63 2.47
CA ASN A 47 7.25 -28.07 3.68
C ASN A 47 8.06 -26.97 4.38
N LYS A 48 8.52 -25.95 3.65
CA LYS A 48 9.26 -24.83 4.23
C LYS A 48 8.35 -23.76 4.84
N ILE A 49 7.19 -23.49 4.22
CA ILE A 49 6.19 -22.56 4.74
C ILE A 49 5.35 -23.21 5.85
N TYR A 50 5.08 -24.51 5.72
CA TYR A 50 4.18 -25.28 6.57
C TYR A 50 2.79 -24.62 6.72
N PRO A 51 2.07 -24.40 5.60
CA PRO A 51 0.77 -23.73 5.62
C PRO A 51 -0.32 -24.62 6.22
N ASN A 52 -1.40 -24.00 6.70
CA ASN A 52 -2.60 -24.70 7.15
C ASN A 52 -3.50 -25.12 5.99
N TYR A 53 -3.36 -24.46 4.83
CA TYR A 53 -4.15 -24.73 3.65
C TYR A 53 -3.38 -24.33 2.38
N VAL A 54 -3.53 -25.09 1.30
CA VAL A 54 -2.89 -24.78 0.00
C VAL A 54 -3.96 -24.52 -1.06
N VAL A 55 -3.79 -23.46 -1.84
CA VAL A 55 -4.65 -23.17 -2.99
C VAL A 55 -3.82 -23.24 -4.25
N PHE A 56 -4.11 -24.23 -5.10
CA PHE A 56 -3.46 -24.40 -6.39
C PHE A 56 -4.25 -23.70 -7.48
N PHE A 57 -3.55 -22.91 -8.29
CA PHE A 57 -4.08 -22.34 -9.53
C PHE A 57 -3.48 -23.11 -10.71
N ALA A 58 -4.28 -23.99 -11.31
CA ALA A 58 -3.82 -24.97 -12.29
C ALA A 58 -4.70 -24.97 -13.53
N SER A 59 -4.13 -25.42 -14.66
CA SER A 59 -4.91 -25.80 -15.84
C SER A 59 -5.17 -27.31 -15.84
N ASP A 60 -6.03 -27.78 -16.75
CA ASP A 60 -6.34 -29.21 -16.88
C ASP A 60 -5.06 -30.04 -17.07
N GLU A 61 -4.05 -29.46 -17.74
CA GLU A 61 -2.76 -30.10 -17.97
C GLU A 61 -1.88 -30.12 -16.71
N SER A 62 -1.86 -29.03 -15.93
CA SER A 62 -0.96 -28.90 -14.77
C SER A 62 -1.49 -29.53 -13.48
N GLU A 63 -2.75 -29.95 -13.43
CA GLU A 63 -3.30 -30.79 -12.35
C GLU A 63 -2.48 -32.07 -12.10
N LYS A 64 -1.85 -32.61 -13.15
CA LYS A 64 -0.99 -33.79 -13.01
C LYS A 64 0.22 -33.53 -12.11
N THR A 65 0.73 -32.30 -12.07
CA THR A 65 1.76 -31.89 -11.11
C THR A 65 1.26 -32.06 -9.68
N ILE A 66 0.00 -31.71 -9.40
CA ILE A 66 -0.59 -31.79 -8.05
C ILE A 66 -0.71 -33.25 -7.60
N LYS A 67 -1.08 -34.18 -8.50
CA LYS A 67 -1.09 -35.62 -8.21
C LYS A 67 0.29 -36.14 -7.77
N HIS A 68 1.37 -35.66 -8.39
CA HIS A 68 2.71 -36.02 -7.95
C HIS A 68 3.09 -35.37 -6.60
N ILE A 69 2.49 -34.25 -6.20
CA ILE A 69 2.65 -33.69 -4.86
C ILE A 69 2.02 -34.64 -3.83
N GLU A 70 0.80 -35.13 -4.08
CA GLU A 70 0.15 -36.12 -3.20
C GLU A 70 1.00 -37.40 -3.05
N GLU A 71 1.61 -37.88 -4.14
CA GLU A 71 2.54 -39.02 -4.11
C GLU A 71 3.75 -38.76 -3.22
N LEU A 72 4.28 -37.53 -3.20
CA LEU A 72 5.41 -37.14 -2.34
C LEU A 72 5.03 -37.13 -0.86
N PHE A 73 3.86 -36.61 -0.49
CA PHE A 73 3.36 -36.68 0.89
C PHE A 73 3.21 -38.13 1.37
N LYS A 74 2.63 -39.01 0.53
CA LYS A 74 2.51 -40.45 0.84
C LYS A 74 3.86 -41.12 1.07
N LEU A 75 4.89 -40.76 0.29
CA LEU A 75 6.25 -41.27 0.48
C LEU A 75 6.86 -40.87 1.82
N ASP A 76 6.47 -39.70 2.35
CA ASP A 76 6.90 -39.20 3.65
C ASP A 76 6.01 -39.69 4.81
N ASN A 77 5.09 -40.64 4.54
CA ASN A 77 4.09 -41.17 5.47
C ASN A 77 3.14 -40.11 6.03
N ASP A 78 2.79 -39.13 5.19
CA ASP A 78 1.82 -38.09 5.49
C ASP A 78 0.66 -38.13 4.48
N GLU A 79 -0.46 -37.50 4.83
CA GLU A 79 -1.62 -37.35 3.96
C GLU A 79 -1.72 -35.90 3.45
N PHE A 80 -2.19 -35.73 2.23
CA PHE A 80 -2.45 -34.42 1.64
C PHE A 80 -3.78 -34.51 0.89
N ILE A 81 -4.83 -34.10 1.59
CA ILE A 81 -6.21 -34.45 1.29
C ILE A 81 -6.90 -33.27 0.58
N PRO A 82 -7.51 -33.50 -0.61
CA PRO A 82 -8.30 -32.47 -1.26
C PRO A 82 -9.48 -32.00 -0.39
N ASP A 83 -9.80 -30.72 -0.46
CA ASP A 83 -10.81 -29.99 0.33
C ASP A 83 -10.55 -29.89 1.84
N GLU A 84 -9.55 -30.61 2.37
CA GLU A 84 -9.10 -30.49 3.76
C GLU A 84 -7.76 -29.73 3.86
N ASP A 85 -6.75 -30.17 3.13
CA ASP A 85 -5.41 -29.57 3.10
C ASP A 85 -5.23 -28.64 1.91
N TYR A 86 -5.93 -28.91 0.81
CA TYR A 86 -5.79 -28.10 -0.40
C TYR A 86 -7.03 -28.03 -1.29
N LYS A 87 -7.11 -26.99 -2.12
CA LYS A 87 -8.14 -26.83 -3.17
C LYS A 87 -7.52 -26.38 -4.49
N ILE A 88 -8.14 -26.77 -5.59
CA ILE A 88 -7.73 -26.37 -6.95
C ILE A 88 -8.72 -25.34 -7.49
N PHE A 89 -8.19 -24.22 -7.96
CA PHE A 89 -8.91 -23.24 -8.77
C PHE A 89 -8.45 -23.36 -10.22
N GLN A 90 -9.38 -23.71 -11.10
CA GLN A 90 -9.08 -23.98 -12.49
C GLN A 90 -8.88 -22.69 -13.29
N ILE A 91 -7.77 -22.60 -14.01
CA ILE A 91 -7.47 -21.56 -14.99
C ILE A 91 -7.59 -22.16 -16.39
N THR A 92 -8.64 -21.79 -17.11
CA THR A 92 -8.92 -22.28 -18.46
C THR A 92 -8.14 -21.54 -19.54
N ALA A 93 -7.85 -20.25 -19.33
CA ALA A 93 -7.08 -19.42 -20.26
C ALA A 93 -5.76 -18.96 -19.64
N ILE A 94 -4.77 -19.87 -19.58
CA ILE A 94 -3.47 -19.67 -18.91
C ILE A 94 -2.62 -18.52 -19.48
N ASP A 95 -2.91 -18.08 -20.70
CA ASP A 95 -2.23 -16.97 -21.39
C ASP A 95 -3.06 -15.67 -21.37
N ASP A 96 -4.28 -15.69 -20.82
CA ASP A 96 -5.10 -14.51 -20.60
C ASP A 96 -4.90 -13.97 -19.18
N PHE A 97 -4.35 -12.76 -19.09
CA PHE A 97 -4.03 -12.14 -17.80
C PHE A 97 -5.27 -11.91 -16.93
N ASN A 98 -6.38 -11.45 -17.53
CA ASN A 98 -7.59 -11.12 -16.76
C ASN A 98 -8.24 -12.38 -16.21
N SER A 99 -8.34 -13.44 -17.02
CA SER A 99 -8.84 -14.74 -16.58
C SER A 99 -8.01 -15.30 -15.42
N CYS A 100 -6.68 -15.22 -15.51
CA CYS A 100 -5.80 -15.61 -14.40
C CYS A 100 -6.05 -14.74 -13.16
N PHE A 101 -6.10 -13.41 -13.33
CA PHE A 101 -6.27 -12.47 -12.22
C PHE A 101 -7.62 -12.66 -11.51
N GLU A 102 -8.73 -12.74 -12.25
CA GLU A 102 -10.08 -12.91 -11.72
C GLU A 102 -10.23 -14.25 -10.97
N THR A 103 -9.58 -15.31 -11.44
CA THR A 103 -9.57 -16.61 -10.76
C THR A 103 -8.83 -16.53 -9.43
N ILE A 104 -7.65 -15.90 -9.41
CA ILE A 104 -6.85 -15.71 -8.19
C ILE A 104 -7.56 -14.79 -7.20
N GLU A 105 -8.16 -13.71 -7.71
CA GLU A 105 -8.96 -12.77 -6.93
C GLU A 105 -10.16 -13.46 -6.28
N SER A 106 -10.87 -14.32 -7.00
CA SER A 106 -12.01 -15.07 -6.46
C SER A 106 -11.62 -15.91 -5.24
N ALA A 107 -10.44 -16.56 -5.28
CA ALA A 107 -9.92 -17.32 -4.13
C ALA A 107 -9.56 -16.42 -2.94
N VAL A 108 -9.05 -15.20 -3.19
CA VAL A 108 -8.81 -14.21 -2.12
C VAL A 108 -10.12 -13.80 -1.45
N TRP A 109 -11.17 -13.57 -2.24
CA TRP A 109 -12.49 -13.23 -1.71
C TRP A 109 -13.05 -14.35 -0.84
N GLU A 110 -13.01 -15.59 -1.34
CA GLU A 110 -13.47 -16.79 -0.63
C GLU A 110 -12.74 -16.96 0.72
N LEU A 111 -11.41 -16.83 0.76
CA LEU A 111 -10.61 -17.18 1.94
C LEU A 111 -10.26 -16.03 2.89
N ASP A 112 -10.49 -14.77 2.50
CA ASP A 112 -10.13 -13.62 3.35
C ASP A 112 -11.23 -12.57 3.49
N TYR A 113 -12.17 -12.43 2.56
CA TYR A 113 -13.18 -11.36 2.64
C TYR A 113 -14.58 -11.84 3.03
N GLU A 114 -15.01 -13.04 2.63
CA GLU A 114 -16.34 -13.56 2.99
C GLU A 114 -16.55 -13.65 4.52
N GLU A 115 -17.72 -13.24 5.00
CA GLU A 115 -17.99 -13.08 6.44
C GLU A 115 -17.93 -14.41 7.20
N ASN A 116 -18.33 -15.51 6.56
CA ASN A 116 -18.34 -16.85 7.14
C ASN A 116 -17.07 -17.66 6.83
N SER A 117 -16.09 -17.08 6.13
CA SER A 117 -14.87 -17.79 5.82
C SER A 117 -13.85 -17.73 6.95
N LYS A 118 -13.08 -18.80 7.06
CA LYS A 118 -11.93 -18.86 7.94
C LYS A 118 -10.88 -17.88 7.43
N LYS A 119 -10.56 -16.86 8.23
CA LYS A 119 -9.62 -15.79 7.86
C LYS A 119 -8.17 -16.28 7.90
N TYR A 120 -7.64 -16.62 6.73
CA TYR A 120 -6.24 -17.00 6.58
C TYR A 120 -5.35 -15.78 6.34
N GLU A 121 -4.11 -15.83 6.83
CA GLU A 121 -3.02 -15.01 6.29
C GLU A 121 -2.57 -15.63 4.96
N ILE A 122 -2.83 -14.92 3.87
CA ILE A 122 -2.53 -15.42 2.52
C ILE A 122 -1.09 -15.07 2.13
N ILE A 123 -0.33 -16.09 1.76
CA ILE A 123 0.99 -15.98 1.13
C ILE A 123 0.86 -16.48 -0.32
N MET A 124 1.31 -15.71 -1.29
CA MET A 124 1.22 -16.03 -2.72
C MET A 124 2.60 -16.33 -3.30
N ASP A 125 2.77 -17.56 -3.77
CA ASP A 125 3.94 -18.04 -4.49
C ASP A 125 3.74 -17.95 -6.01
N TYR A 126 4.34 -16.92 -6.60
CA TYR A 126 4.26 -16.64 -8.03
C TYR A 126 5.42 -17.26 -8.84
N THR A 127 6.18 -18.20 -8.26
CA THR A 127 7.40 -18.74 -8.88
C THR A 127 7.14 -19.57 -10.14
N LEU A 128 6.11 -20.43 -10.10
CA LEU A 128 5.83 -21.42 -11.13
C LEU A 128 4.57 -21.08 -11.95
N GLY A 129 4.23 -21.89 -12.93
CA GLY A 129 3.16 -21.60 -13.90
C GLY A 129 3.66 -20.84 -15.12
N THR A 130 2.73 -20.39 -15.96
CA THR A 130 3.07 -19.51 -17.09
C THR A 130 3.50 -18.14 -16.58
N LYS A 131 4.23 -17.38 -17.41
CA LYS A 131 4.58 -15.99 -17.07
C LYS A 131 3.33 -15.14 -16.82
N THR A 132 2.24 -15.42 -17.53
CA THR A 132 0.95 -14.73 -17.35
C THR A 132 0.34 -15.04 -15.99
N MET A 133 0.31 -16.31 -15.57
CA MET A 133 -0.16 -16.71 -14.25
C MET A 133 0.67 -16.06 -13.12
N SER A 134 2.00 -16.11 -13.23
CA SER A 134 2.90 -15.45 -12.26
C SER A 134 2.67 -13.95 -12.18
N ALA A 135 2.50 -13.27 -13.32
CA ALA A 135 2.23 -11.84 -13.37
C ALA A 135 0.86 -11.49 -12.75
N ALA A 136 -0.17 -12.30 -13.02
CA ALA A 136 -1.49 -12.13 -12.44
C ALA A 136 -1.47 -12.33 -10.92
N MET A 137 -0.79 -13.36 -10.42
CA MET A 137 -0.64 -13.61 -8.97
C MET A 137 0.12 -12.48 -8.27
N ALA A 138 1.25 -12.04 -8.83
CA ALA A 138 2.00 -10.92 -8.27
C ALA A 138 1.16 -9.63 -8.26
N SER A 139 0.37 -9.38 -9.31
CA SER A 139 -0.55 -8.24 -9.40
C SER A 139 -1.66 -8.32 -8.37
N CYS A 140 -2.26 -9.51 -8.18
CA CYS A 140 -3.31 -9.76 -7.19
C CYS A 140 -2.76 -9.54 -5.76
N GLY A 141 -1.60 -10.11 -5.44
CA GLY A 141 -0.97 -9.92 -4.13
C GLY A 141 -0.63 -8.46 -3.86
N MET A 142 -0.18 -7.72 -4.88
CA MET A 142 0.02 -6.28 -4.75
C MET A 142 -1.30 -5.52 -4.56
N PHE A 143 -2.36 -5.84 -5.30
CA PHE A 143 -3.65 -5.15 -5.19
C PHE A 143 -4.32 -5.38 -3.83
N TYR A 144 -4.29 -6.62 -3.33
CA TYR A 144 -4.92 -7.03 -2.08
C TYR A 144 -4.00 -7.00 -0.85
N SER A 145 -2.78 -6.47 -0.98
CA SER A 145 -1.78 -6.37 0.09
C SER A 145 -1.46 -7.72 0.75
N LYS A 146 -1.28 -8.76 -0.07
CA LYS A 146 -0.88 -10.10 0.37
C LYS A 146 0.64 -10.28 0.29
N ALA A 147 1.18 -11.15 1.14
CA ALA A 147 2.59 -11.47 1.09
C ALA A 147 2.91 -12.18 -0.22
N LEU A 148 3.94 -11.74 -0.93
CA LEU A 148 4.45 -12.40 -2.14
C LEU A 148 5.76 -13.11 -1.82
N ILE A 149 5.89 -14.35 -2.27
CA ILE A 149 7.14 -15.10 -2.21
C ILE A 149 7.57 -15.56 -3.60
N SER A 150 8.88 -15.67 -3.78
CA SER A 150 9.47 -16.41 -4.90
C SER A 150 10.54 -17.36 -4.41
N ILE A 151 10.70 -18.47 -5.12
CA ILE A 151 11.69 -19.48 -4.81
C ILE A 151 12.97 -19.18 -5.60
N GLY A 152 14.05 -18.90 -4.86
CA GLY A 152 15.41 -18.80 -5.38
C GLY A 152 16.23 -20.04 -5.06
N GLY A 153 17.51 -20.03 -5.41
CA GLY A 153 18.48 -21.09 -5.07
C GLY A 153 19.63 -21.11 -6.08
N ASP A 154 20.51 -22.10 -5.99
CA ASP A 154 21.65 -22.22 -6.92
C ASP A 154 21.14 -22.52 -8.33
N ARG A 155 21.61 -21.74 -9.31
CA ARG A 155 21.23 -21.82 -10.74
C ARG A 155 22.39 -22.22 -11.64
N SER A 156 23.36 -22.95 -11.10
CA SER A 156 24.51 -23.47 -11.86
C SER A 156 24.12 -24.22 -13.15
N THR A 157 22.89 -24.74 -13.26
CA THR A 157 22.35 -25.44 -14.46
C THR A 157 21.26 -24.66 -15.21
N GLY A 158 20.98 -23.40 -14.87
CA GLY A 158 19.92 -22.56 -15.47
C GLY A 158 18.56 -22.65 -14.78
N GLU A 159 18.30 -23.71 -14.01
CA GLU A 159 17.18 -23.83 -13.07
C GLU A 159 17.67 -23.93 -11.63
N VAL A 160 16.78 -23.71 -10.65
CA VAL A 160 17.13 -23.89 -9.23
C VAL A 160 17.39 -25.36 -8.94
N SER A 161 18.58 -25.66 -8.43
CA SER A 161 19.02 -27.01 -8.07
C SER A 161 18.24 -27.53 -6.86
N ALA A 162 17.80 -28.79 -6.96
CA ALA A 162 17.02 -29.44 -5.91
C ALA A 162 17.77 -29.43 -4.56
N GLY A 163 17.09 -29.01 -3.49
CA GLY A 163 17.65 -28.92 -2.14
C GLY A 163 18.38 -27.61 -1.82
N THR A 164 18.52 -26.70 -2.79
CA THR A 164 19.09 -25.36 -2.57
C THR A 164 18.03 -24.26 -2.49
N GLU A 165 16.75 -24.63 -2.47
CA GLU A 165 15.67 -23.65 -2.62
C GLU A 165 15.57 -22.73 -1.40
N ILE A 166 15.44 -21.43 -1.63
CA ILE A 166 15.30 -20.40 -0.58
C ILE A 166 14.03 -19.60 -0.85
N ILE A 167 13.22 -19.41 0.20
CA ILE A 167 12.02 -18.58 0.14
C ILE A 167 12.40 -17.12 0.24
N ASN A 168 12.10 -16.36 -0.82
CA ASN A 168 12.36 -14.93 -0.88
C ASN A 168 11.05 -14.16 -0.78
N TYR A 169 10.77 -13.60 0.39
CA TYR A 169 9.68 -12.65 0.58
C TYR A 169 9.96 -11.35 -0.18
N GLN A 170 8.98 -10.89 -0.96
CA GLN A 170 9.08 -9.64 -1.70
C GLN A 170 8.65 -8.48 -0.80
N ASN A 171 9.48 -7.44 -0.73
CA ASN A 171 9.14 -6.22 0.00
C ASN A 171 8.31 -5.27 -0.86
N LEU A 172 6.99 -5.32 -0.68
CA LEU A 172 6.03 -4.46 -1.40
C LEU A 172 5.85 -3.06 -0.79
N TYR A 173 6.32 -2.82 0.44
CA TYR A 173 6.13 -1.54 1.14
C TYR A 173 6.61 -0.35 0.31
N LYS A 174 7.79 -0.47 -0.32
CA LYS A 174 8.34 0.59 -1.20
C LYS A 174 7.40 0.99 -2.33
N ILE A 175 6.65 0.03 -2.89
CA ILE A 175 5.70 0.28 -3.97
C ILE A 175 4.48 1.01 -3.41
N TYR A 176 3.92 0.54 -2.28
CA TYR A 176 2.80 1.20 -1.61
C TYR A 176 3.11 2.61 -1.14
N ASP A 177 4.32 2.83 -0.62
CA ASP A 177 4.78 4.13 -0.18
C ASP A 177 4.87 5.10 -1.36
N LYS A 178 5.31 4.64 -2.54
CA LYS A 178 5.28 5.44 -3.79
C LYS A 178 3.86 5.83 -4.20
N PHE A 179 2.89 4.91 -4.15
CA PHE A 179 1.49 5.26 -4.41
C PHE A 179 0.93 6.24 -3.37
N SER A 180 1.33 6.08 -2.11
CA SER A 180 0.95 6.98 -1.02
C SER A 180 1.49 8.39 -1.25
N LEU A 181 2.74 8.53 -1.69
CA LEU A 181 3.33 9.82 -2.07
C LEU A 181 2.60 10.47 -3.25
N MET A 182 2.21 9.70 -4.27
CA MET A 182 1.39 10.22 -5.38
C MET A 182 0.03 10.73 -4.88
N ARG A 183 -0.61 9.99 -3.96
CA ARG A 183 -1.88 10.43 -3.33
C ARG A 183 -1.69 11.67 -2.47
N ILE A 184 -0.58 11.78 -1.73
CA ILE A 184 -0.24 12.98 -0.96
C ILE A 184 -0.10 14.18 -1.90
N ARG A 185 0.62 14.04 -3.02
CA ARG A 185 0.77 15.12 -4.01
C ARG A 185 -0.58 15.61 -4.53
N ASN A 186 -1.46 14.68 -4.91
CA ASN A 186 -2.79 15.02 -5.40
C ASN A 186 -3.63 15.73 -4.33
N ASN A 187 -3.67 15.20 -3.10
CA ASN A 187 -4.42 15.83 -2.01
C ASN A 187 -3.86 17.20 -1.64
N PHE A 188 -2.53 17.36 -1.60
CA PHE A 188 -1.89 18.63 -1.30
C PHE A 188 -2.24 19.69 -2.36
N ASN A 189 -2.18 19.33 -3.64
CA ASN A 189 -2.54 20.23 -4.74
C ASN A 189 -4.04 20.58 -4.77
N SER A 190 -4.90 19.75 -4.16
CA SER A 190 -6.33 20.02 -3.98
C SER A 190 -6.67 20.63 -2.62
N ASN A 191 -5.69 21.19 -1.90
CA ASN A 191 -5.86 21.86 -0.60
C ASN A 191 -6.36 20.93 0.54
N ARG A 192 -6.28 19.61 0.35
CA ARG A 192 -6.72 18.56 1.28
C ARG A 192 -5.60 18.16 2.25
N PHE A 193 -5.11 19.14 3.01
CA PHE A 193 -3.92 18.97 3.84
C PHE A 193 -4.09 17.96 4.99
N MET A 194 -5.29 17.84 5.56
CA MET A 194 -5.57 16.86 6.62
C MET A 194 -5.43 15.43 6.09
N GLN A 195 -5.94 15.15 4.89
CA GLN A 195 -5.80 13.85 4.25
C GLN A 195 -4.34 13.50 3.97
N CYS A 196 -3.50 14.48 3.64
CA CYS A 196 -2.06 14.27 3.50
C CYS A 196 -1.42 13.84 4.83
N ILE A 197 -1.81 14.48 5.94
CA ILE A 197 -1.33 14.13 7.28
C ILE A 197 -1.72 12.69 7.63
N ASP A 198 -2.97 12.31 7.37
CA ASP A 198 -3.46 10.95 7.63
C ASP A 198 -2.67 9.91 6.83
N ILE A 199 -2.50 10.11 5.52
CA ILE A 199 -1.71 9.20 4.67
C ILE A 199 -0.27 9.09 5.16
N LEU A 200 0.38 10.23 5.46
CA LEU A 200 1.77 10.25 5.95
C LEU A 200 1.93 9.44 7.23
N ASN A 201 0.95 9.45 8.14
CA ASN A 201 1.03 8.70 9.39
C ASN A 201 1.13 7.18 9.17
N TYR A 202 0.55 6.64 8.10
CA TYR A 202 0.57 5.21 7.77
C TYR A 202 1.74 4.78 6.88
N ILE A 203 2.48 5.71 6.27
CA ILE A 203 3.71 5.40 5.52
C ILE A 203 4.76 4.81 6.48
N VAL A 204 5.36 3.69 6.06
CA VAL A 204 6.33 2.93 6.85
C VAL A 204 7.78 3.17 6.38
N ASP A 205 8.00 3.57 5.11
CA ASP A 205 9.36 3.82 4.60
C ASP A 205 10.13 4.87 5.42
N LEU A 206 11.26 4.43 5.97
CA LEU A 206 12.19 5.26 6.74
C LEU A 206 13.02 6.21 5.87
N ASN A 207 13.07 5.99 4.55
CA ASN A 207 13.80 6.85 3.61
C ASN A 207 13.01 8.10 3.22
N ILE A 208 11.68 8.06 3.37
CA ILE A 208 10.86 9.26 3.19
C ILE A 208 11.11 10.11 4.42
N HIS A 209 11.53 11.37 4.21
CA HIS A 209 11.70 12.34 5.28
C HIS A 209 10.33 12.81 5.83
N LYS A 210 9.63 11.85 6.43
CA LYS A 210 8.24 11.92 6.89
C LYS A 210 8.00 13.12 7.77
N ASP A 211 8.93 13.45 8.66
CA ASP A 211 8.81 14.61 9.55
C ASP A 211 8.75 15.94 8.78
N SER A 212 9.56 16.10 7.73
CA SER A 212 9.54 17.32 6.92
C SER A 212 8.25 17.44 6.11
N LEU A 213 7.77 16.34 5.52
CA LEU A 213 6.49 16.31 4.80
C LEU A 213 5.30 16.52 5.74
N LEU A 214 5.34 15.95 6.93
CA LEU A 214 4.31 16.07 7.95
C LEU A 214 4.23 17.51 8.46
N ASN A 215 5.39 18.14 8.76
CA ASN A 215 5.44 19.54 9.13
C ASN A 215 4.96 20.45 7.98
N LEU A 216 5.28 20.13 6.72
CA LEU A 216 4.76 20.88 5.58
C LEU A 216 3.23 20.81 5.51
N CYS A 217 2.64 19.61 5.61
CA CYS A 217 1.19 19.45 5.56
C CYS A 217 0.50 20.12 6.76
N LYS A 218 1.06 19.97 7.97
CA LYS A 218 0.57 20.64 9.18
C LYS A 218 0.63 22.16 9.07
N ALA A 219 1.71 22.70 8.51
CA ALA A 219 1.87 24.14 8.31
C ALA A 219 0.74 24.71 7.43
N TYR A 220 0.49 24.08 6.28
CA TYR A 220 -0.56 24.54 5.37
C TYR A 220 -1.96 24.30 5.91
N TYR A 221 -2.19 23.19 6.62
CA TYR A 221 -3.45 22.94 7.32
C TYR A 221 -3.76 24.04 8.36
N SER A 222 -2.81 24.34 9.24
CA SER A 222 -2.96 25.41 10.23
C SER A 222 -3.11 26.78 9.59
N TRP A 223 -2.40 27.06 8.49
CA TRP A 223 -2.56 28.33 7.75
C TRP A 223 -3.97 28.46 7.16
N ASP A 224 -4.51 27.39 6.59
CA ASP A 224 -5.87 27.36 6.05
C ASP A 224 -6.95 27.57 7.11
N ASN A 225 -6.65 27.21 8.36
CA ASN A 225 -7.49 27.44 9.53
C ASN A 225 -7.17 28.75 10.26
N MET A 226 -6.34 29.62 9.66
CA MET A 226 -5.96 30.92 10.21
C MET A 226 -5.18 30.86 11.53
N GLU A 227 -4.59 29.69 11.85
CA GLU A 227 -3.72 29.47 13.00
C GLU A 227 -2.27 29.83 12.65
N PHE A 228 -2.01 31.10 12.37
CA PHE A 228 -0.75 31.57 11.77
C PHE A 228 0.50 31.24 12.60
N GLU A 229 0.42 31.34 13.92
CA GLU A 229 1.53 31.01 14.82
C GLU A 229 1.91 29.53 14.71
N LYS A 230 0.91 28.63 14.70
CA LYS A 230 1.12 27.18 14.51
C LYS A 230 1.64 26.87 13.12
N ALA A 231 1.08 27.52 12.10
CA ALA A 231 1.53 27.38 10.72
C ALA A 231 3.01 27.76 10.57
N TYR A 232 3.41 28.88 11.17
CA TYR A 232 4.79 29.34 11.18
C TYR A 232 5.72 28.37 11.90
N ASP A 233 5.37 27.92 13.10
CA ASP A 233 6.16 26.95 13.85
C ASP A 233 6.40 25.66 13.06
N HIS A 234 5.35 25.09 12.47
CA HIS A 234 5.50 23.92 11.60
C HIS A 234 6.37 24.20 10.37
N LEU A 235 6.15 25.31 9.66
CA LEU A 235 6.90 25.60 8.43
C LEU A 235 8.39 25.86 8.71
N THR A 236 8.76 26.38 9.88
CA THR A 236 10.18 26.55 10.27
C THR A 236 10.91 25.21 10.46
N LYS A 237 10.17 24.14 10.79
CA LYS A 237 10.71 22.79 11.01
C LYS A 237 10.87 21.99 9.72
N VAL A 238 10.40 22.55 8.59
CA VAL A 238 10.50 21.89 7.29
C VAL A 238 11.92 21.98 6.75
N ASN A 239 12.61 20.85 6.62
CA ASN A 239 13.89 20.78 5.94
C ASN A 239 13.68 20.64 4.43
N THR A 240 13.84 21.73 3.68
CA THR A 240 13.61 21.75 2.22
C THR A 240 14.63 20.93 1.43
N ASN A 241 15.79 20.58 2.01
CA ASN A 241 16.73 19.65 1.35
C ASN A 241 16.25 18.20 1.38
N GLN A 242 15.35 17.89 2.31
CA GLN A 242 14.81 16.55 2.57
C GLN A 242 13.45 16.32 1.91
N ILE A 243 12.84 17.33 1.28
CA ILE A 243 11.59 17.14 0.56
C ILE A 243 11.87 16.68 -0.87
N GLU A 244 11.19 15.61 -1.28
CA GLU A 244 11.26 15.01 -2.63
C GLU A 244 10.77 15.96 -3.74
N PHE A 245 9.88 16.88 -3.39
CA PHE A 245 9.30 17.89 -4.28
C PHE A 245 10.23 19.10 -4.45
N VAL A 246 11.16 19.01 -5.38
CA VAL A 246 12.15 20.08 -5.63
C VAL A 246 11.48 21.36 -6.14
N GLU A 247 10.37 21.24 -6.85
CA GLU A 247 9.64 22.34 -7.47
C GLU A 247 9.11 23.36 -6.45
N ILE A 248 8.76 22.94 -5.23
CA ILE A 248 8.14 23.82 -4.22
C ILE A 248 9.15 24.51 -3.29
N LYS A 249 10.45 24.17 -3.36
CA LYS A 249 11.46 24.67 -2.40
C LYS A 249 11.53 26.19 -2.35
N LYS A 250 11.45 26.85 -3.52
CA LYS A 250 11.47 28.31 -3.63
C LYS A 250 10.23 28.93 -3.00
N ASP A 251 9.07 28.30 -3.17
CA ASP A 251 7.81 28.82 -2.65
C ASP A 251 7.68 28.60 -1.15
N ILE A 252 8.18 27.49 -0.60
CA ILE A 252 8.28 27.29 0.86
C ILE A 252 9.05 28.45 1.52
N LYS A 253 10.17 28.88 0.93
CA LYS A 253 10.96 30.00 1.47
C LYS A 253 10.17 31.32 1.45
N LYS A 254 9.46 31.62 0.35
CA LYS A 254 8.59 32.82 0.27
C LYS A 254 7.47 32.76 1.29
N ASN A 255 6.86 31.58 1.44
CA ASN A 255 5.75 31.33 2.35
C ASN A 255 6.17 31.46 3.80
N LEU A 256 7.37 30.99 4.15
CA LEU A 256 7.96 31.18 5.47
C LEU A 256 8.18 32.67 5.79
N ASN A 257 8.63 33.45 4.81
CA ASN A 257 8.76 34.91 4.97
C ASN A 257 7.39 35.58 5.15
N ALA A 258 6.37 35.17 4.38
CA ALA A 258 5.02 35.69 4.50
C ALA A 258 4.41 35.41 5.88
N LEU A 259 4.46 34.16 6.36
CA LEU A 259 4.03 33.82 7.72
C LEU A 259 4.87 34.53 8.79
N GLY A 260 6.18 34.69 8.54
CA GLY A 260 7.07 35.47 9.41
C GLY A 260 6.62 36.92 9.56
N ASN A 261 6.17 37.56 8.48
CA ASN A 261 5.61 38.91 8.53
C ASN A 261 4.28 38.96 9.31
N ILE A 262 3.47 37.90 9.27
CA ILE A 262 2.24 37.83 10.07
C ILE A 262 2.56 37.68 11.57
N VAL A 263 3.48 36.80 11.92
CA VAL A 263 3.74 36.41 13.31
C VAL A 263 4.72 37.35 14.02
N LYS A 264 5.75 37.86 13.33
CA LYS A 264 6.89 38.55 13.94
C LYS A 264 6.97 40.05 13.63
N SER A 265 6.24 40.56 12.64
CA SER A 265 6.31 41.98 12.27
C SER A 265 5.83 42.87 13.43
N LYS A 266 6.62 43.91 13.74
CA LYS A 266 6.20 44.99 14.64
C LYS A 266 5.25 45.98 13.96
N SER A 267 5.26 46.05 12.63
CA SER A 267 4.33 46.88 11.86
C SER A 267 2.98 46.19 11.76
N ILE A 268 1.98 46.78 12.43
CA ILE A 268 0.59 46.29 12.40
C ILE A 268 0.00 46.34 11.00
N ASN A 269 0.32 47.38 10.23
CA ASN A 269 -0.17 47.53 8.85
C ASN A 269 0.42 46.42 7.96
N LEU A 270 1.74 46.18 8.03
CA LEU A 270 2.37 45.09 7.28
C LEU A 270 1.76 43.73 7.64
N LYS A 271 1.55 43.47 8.94
CA LYS A 271 0.89 42.24 9.42
C LYS A 271 -0.51 42.09 8.81
N ASN A 272 -1.33 43.14 8.89
CA ASN A 272 -2.69 43.13 8.35
C ASN A 272 -2.72 42.92 6.84
N CYS A 273 -1.78 43.49 6.07
CA CYS A 273 -1.66 43.24 4.64
C CYS A 273 -1.39 41.76 4.30
N TYR A 274 -0.52 41.08 5.05
CA TYR A 274 -0.28 39.64 4.84
C TYR A 274 -1.45 38.76 5.31
N ILE A 275 -2.15 39.15 6.38
CA ILE A 275 -3.38 38.47 6.81
C ILE A 275 -4.47 38.63 5.73
N LEU A 276 -4.64 39.83 5.18
CA LEU A 276 -5.57 40.12 4.09
C LEU A 276 -5.27 39.24 2.87
N ALA A 277 -4.01 39.19 2.43
CA ALA A 277 -3.59 38.32 1.35
C ALA A 277 -3.88 36.84 1.66
N SER A 278 -3.72 36.41 2.91
CA SER A 278 -4.03 35.04 3.34
C SER A 278 -5.52 34.74 3.26
N LEU A 279 -6.38 35.65 3.74
CA LEU A 279 -7.84 35.49 3.70
C LEU A 279 -8.37 35.38 2.26
N ILE A 280 -7.93 36.27 1.37
CA ILE A 280 -8.34 36.27 -0.04
C ILE A 280 -7.92 34.97 -0.71
N ASN A 281 -6.63 34.59 -0.61
CA ASN A 281 -6.16 33.35 -1.20
C ASN A 281 -6.84 32.11 -0.60
N ASN A 282 -7.16 32.14 0.69
CA ASN A 282 -7.86 31.03 1.33
C ASN A 282 -9.33 30.94 0.89
N SER A 283 -10.03 32.06 0.68
CA SER A 283 -11.39 32.04 0.12
C SER A 283 -11.44 31.36 -1.25
N ILE A 284 -10.42 31.58 -2.09
CA ILE A 284 -10.31 30.93 -3.40
C ILE A 284 -10.17 29.41 -3.21
N ARG A 285 -9.25 28.96 -2.35
CA ARG A 285 -9.09 27.52 -2.03
C ARG A 285 -10.37 26.87 -1.50
N LYS A 286 -11.11 27.57 -0.62
CA LYS A 286 -12.38 27.05 -0.10
C LYS A 286 -13.46 26.96 -1.18
N ALA A 287 -13.50 27.91 -2.11
CA ALA A 287 -14.39 27.83 -3.27
C ALA A 287 -14.02 26.67 -4.21
N GLU A 288 -12.73 26.40 -4.44
CA GLU A 288 -12.24 25.23 -5.19
C GLU A 288 -12.61 23.90 -4.50
N GLU A 289 -12.73 23.90 -3.16
CA GLU A 289 -13.24 22.78 -2.36
C GLU A 289 -14.79 22.71 -2.31
N TYR A 290 -15.51 23.55 -3.06
CA TYR A 290 -16.98 23.71 -3.02
C TYR A 290 -17.55 24.14 -1.67
N LYS A 291 -16.72 24.73 -0.79
CA LYS A 291 -17.10 25.28 0.52
C LYS A 291 -17.43 26.76 0.40
N TYR A 292 -18.50 27.08 -0.35
CA TYR A 292 -18.84 28.46 -0.70
C TYR A 292 -19.17 29.34 0.50
N ASP A 293 -19.87 28.82 1.51
CA ASP A 293 -20.18 29.59 2.72
C ASP A 293 -18.90 30.01 3.46
N ASP A 294 -17.94 29.10 3.56
CA ASP A 294 -16.65 29.32 4.22
C ASP A 294 -15.77 30.31 3.44
N ALA A 295 -15.85 30.26 2.10
CA ALA A 295 -15.21 31.20 1.20
C ALA A 295 -15.80 32.62 1.33
N ILE A 296 -17.13 32.73 1.33
CA ILE A 296 -17.84 34.01 1.46
C ILE A 296 -17.55 34.66 2.83
N ALA A 297 -17.57 33.89 3.91
CA ALA A 297 -17.23 34.41 5.24
C ALA A 297 -15.82 35.03 5.29
N ARG A 298 -14.84 34.41 4.61
CA ARG A 298 -13.47 34.95 4.50
C ARG A 298 -13.40 36.20 3.64
N LEU A 299 -14.20 36.30 2.59
CA LEU A 299 -14.29 37.52 1.78
C LEU A 299 -14.90 38.68 2.58
N TYR A 300 -15.93 38.43 3.38
CA TYR A 300 -16.47 39.45 4.30
C TYR A 300 -15.40 39.92 5.30
N ARG A 301 -14.67 38.98 5.92
CA ARG A 301 -13.58 39.34 6.84
C ARG A 301 -12.46 40.11 6.13
N SER A 302 -12.17 39.78 4.87
CA SER A 302 -11.19 40.51 4.05
C SER A 302 -11.63 41.95 3.81
N PHE A 303 -12.91 42.17 3.50
CA PHE A 303 -13.47 43.51 3.29
C PHE A 303 -13.38 44.37 4.55
N GLU A 304 -13.73 43.80 5.71
CA GLU A 304 -13.57 44.48 7.00
C GLU A 304 -12.10 44.86 7.26
N LEU A 305 -11.17 43.94 6.99
CA LEU A 305 -9.73 44.17 7.21
C LEU A 305 -9.16 45.25 6.29
N ILE A 306 -9.65 45.38 5.04
CA ILE A 306 -9.28 46.49 4.15
C ILE A 306 -9.65 47.82 4.78
N ALA A 307 -10.87 47.96 5.30
CA ALA A 307 -11.30 49.19 5.97
C ALA A 307 -10.42 49.49 7.21
N GLN A 308 -10.09 48.47 8.00
CA GLN A 308 -9.18 48.61 9.15
C GLN A 308 -7.79 49.10 8.72
N ILE A 309 -7.22 48.57 7.63
CA ILE A 309 -5.92 49.00 7.11
C ILE A 309 -5.98 50.47 6.65
N GLU A 310 -7.00 50.86 5.89
CA GLU A 310 -7.15 52.23 5.40
C GLU A 310 -7.33 53.24 6.53
N LEU A 311 -8.10 52.90 7.56
CA LEU A 311 -8.30 53.77 8.72
C LEU A 311 -7.02 54.04 9.51
N THR A 312 -6.02 53.14 9.49
CA THR A 312 -4.73 53.39 10.16
C THR A 312 -3.90 54.52 9.53
N LYS A 313 -4.32 55.05 8.38
CA LYS A 313 -3.66 56.18 7.70
C LYS A 313 -4.14 57.55 8.19
N TYR A 314 -5.21 57.59 8.99
CA TYR A 314 -5.79 58.80 9.59
C TYR A 314 -5.50 58.84 11.09
#